data_AF-A0A7S2B934-F1
#
_entry.id   AF-A0A7S2B934-F1
#
_cell.length_a   1.000
_cell.length_b   1.000
_cell.length_c   1.000
_cell.angle_alpha   90.00
_cell.angle_beta   90.00
_cell.angle_gamma   90.00
#
_symmetry.space_group_name_H-M   'P 1'
#
loop_
_entity.id
_entity.type
_entity.pdbx_description
1 polymer ?
#
loop_
_entity_poly.entity_id
_entity_poly.type
_entity_poly.pdbx_seq_one_letter_code
_entity_poly.pdbx_strand_id
1 'polypeptide(L)'
;TIDHSPSNFSVDSTNRILDVLSEHGAKATFMIISSQINTPERAATVKRMVSEGHELGNHGTIDRPAVKLSLDGFIRDTESAQAVIDAFLTPTSDDALHEEPKKEMIRWYRPGHGIFTGSMKSWLSTHNYRVAIANVYPHDANDLPPTQSSSPGLNAWHLRNRTLRAGSILLVHDRPWTPKTLALSLPSITSRFAVVTLSELSKRTHEAEDKEDRTSIHSAPHTSKASPSAILKKTQ
;
A
#
# COMPACT_ATOMS: atom_id res chain seq x y z
N THR A 1 -4.29 1.65 -2.84
CA THR A 1 -4.45 1.63 -1.37
C THR A 1 -5.60 2.52 -0.96
N ILE A 2 -6.31 2.16 0.10
CA ILE A 2 -7.48 2.89 0.60
C ILE A 2 -7.27 3.22 2.08
N ASP A 3 -7.23 4.51 2.42
CA ASP A 3 -6.98 4.97 3.78
C ASP A 3 -8.27 5.23 4.57
N HIS A 4 -8.16 5.29 5.90
CA HIS A 4 -9.24 5.53 6.83
C HIS A 4 -10.33 4.44 6.83
N SER A 5 -9.94 3.20 6.55
CA SER A 5 -10.86 2.06 6.55
C SER A 5 -10.92 1.33 7.89
N PRO A 6 -12.03 0.66 8.22
CA PRO A 6 -13.35 0.79 7.57
C PRO A 6 -13.98 2.16 7.90
N SER A 7 -14.62 2.82 6.92
CA SER A 7 -15.09 4.21 7.02
C SER A 7 -15.84 4.54 8.32
N ASN A 8 -15.45 5.58 9.05
CA ASN A 8 -16.19 6.10 10.21
C ASN A 8 -17.54 6.74 9.84
N PHE A 9 -17.79 7.05 8.57
CA PHE A 9 -19.03 7.68 8.09
C PHE A 9 -20.16 6.67 7.85
N SER A 10 -19.87 5.55 7.18
CA SER A 10 -20.86 4.54 6.85
C SER A 10 -20.22 3.21 6.48
N VAL A 11 -20.71 2.12 7.08
CA VAL A 11 -20.32 0.75 6.72
C VAL A 11 -20.67 0.42 5.27
N ASP A 12 -21.76 1.00 4.75
CA ASP A 12 -22.18 0.83 3.36
C ASP A 12 -21.14 1.36 2.36
N SER A 13 -20.44 2.45 2.71
CA SER A 13 -19.38 3.00 1.85
C SER A 13 -18.29 1.97 1.58
N THR A 14 -17.75 1.37 2.64
CA THR A 14 -16.68 0.38 2.54
C THR A 14 -17.15 -0.89 1.81
N ASN A 15 -18.36 -1.37 2.08
CA ASN A 15 -18.90 -2.54 1.38
C ASN A 15 -19.07 -2.28 -0.13
N ARG A 16 -19.54 -1.09 -0.52
CA ARG A 16 -19.65 -0.72 -1.94
C ARG A 16 -18.30 -0.56 -2.62
N ILE A 17 -17.25 -0.16 -1.89
CA ILE A 17 -15.88 -0.19 -2.41
C ILE A 17 -15.46 -1.63 -2.72
N LEU A 18 -15.72 -2.57 -1.80
CA LEU A 18 -15.42 -3.99 -2.00
C LEU A 18 -16.18 -4.56 -3.21
N ASP A 19 -17.46 -4.25 -3.35
CA ASP A 19 -18.27 -4.66 -4.51
C ASP A 19 -17.63 -4.20 -5.83
N VAL A 20 -17.29 -2.91 -5.92
CA VAL A 20 -16.67 -2.33 -7.13
C VAL A 20 -15.30 -2.92 -7.43
N LEU A 21 -14.49 -3.22 -6.40
CA LEU A 21 -13.20 -3.88 -6.58
C LEU A 21 -13.38 -5.31 -7.11
N SER A 22 -14.34 -6.05 -6.57
CA SER A 22 -14.68 -7.41 -6.99
C SER A 22 -15.14 -7.46 -8.44
N GLU A 23 -16.05 -6.56 -8.85
CA GLU A 23 -16.55 -6.41 -10.23
C GLU A 23 -15.41 -6.26 -11.27
N HIS A 24 -14.28 -5.69 -10.86
CA HIS A 24 -13.15 -5.40 -11.75
C HIS A 24 -11.95 -6.31 -11.52
N GLY A 25 -12.08 -7.36 -10.69
CA GLY A 25 -10.97 -8.25 -10.34
C GLY A 25 -9.78 -7.54 -9.68
N ALA A 26 -10.02 -6.38 -9.06
CA ALA A 26 -8.98 -5.55 -8.47
C ALA A 26 -8.77 -5.91 -6.99
N LYS A 27 -7.52 -5.95 -6.54
CA LYS A 27 -7.17 -6.08 -5.12
C LYS A 27 -6.54 -4.80 -4.61
N ALA A 28 -6.68 -4.55 -3.32
CA ALA A 28 -6.28 -3.32 -2.67
C ALA A 28 -5.71 -3.60 -1.29
N THR A 29 -4.83 -2.72 -0.82
CA THR A 29 -4.43 -2.66 0.58
C THR A 29 -5.24 -1.58 1.29
N PHE A 30 -6.00 -1.97 2.30
CA PHE A 30 -6.78 -1.09 3.16
C PHE A 30 -5.93 -0.69 4.37
N MET A 31 -5.67 0.60 4.54
CA MET A 31 -4.92 1.12 5.70
C MET A 31 -5.91 1.35 6.84
N ILE A 32 -5.84 0.46 7.82
CA ILE A 32 -6.81 0.31 8.90
C ILE A 32 -6.51 1.27 10.04
N ILE A 33 -7.53 2.02 10.45
CA ILE A 33 -7.56 2.73 11.72
C ILE A 33 -8.29 1.84 12.73
N SER A 34 -7.56 1.27 13.67
CA SER A 34 -8.10 0.18 14.50
C SER A 34 -9.29 0.59 15.37
N SER A 35 -9.36 1.84 15.84
CA SER A 35 -10.51 2.34 16.61
C SER A 35 -11.80 2.45 15.81
N GLN A 36 -11.73 2.43 14.47
CA GLN A 36 -12.91 2.42 13.61
C GLN A 36 -13.55 1.03 13.52
N ILE A 37 -12.95 0.01 14.14
CA ILE A 37 -13.51 -1.35 14.27
C ILE A 37 -14.19 -1.44 15.64
N ASN A 38 -15.24 -0.64 15.82
CA ASN A 38 -15.93 -0.47 17.11
C ASN A 38 -17.35 -1.07 17.14
N THR A 39 -17.81 -1.68 16.03
CA THR A 39 -19.07 -2.41 15.97
C THR A 39 -18.91 -3.76 15.27
N PRO A 40 -19.80 -4.74 15.52
CA PRO A 40 -19.79 -6.03 14.84
C PRO A 40 -19.86 -5.92 13.30
N GLU A 41 -20.61 -4.95 12.78
CA GLU A 41 -20.77 -4.73 11.34
C GLU A 41 -19.45 -4.27 10.70
N ARG A 42 -18.72 -3.37 11.37
CA ARG A 42 -17.40 -2.92 10.92
C ARG A 42 -16.38 -4.06 10.97
N ALA A 43 -16.42 -4.88 12.03
CA ALA A 43 -15.61 -6.08 12.11
C ALA A 43 -15.93 -7.08 11.00
N ALA A 44 -17.22 -7.27 10.67
CA ALA A 44 -17.65 -8.12 9.56
C ALA A 44 -17.15 -7.60 8.20
N THR A 45 -17.18 -6.29 7.98
CA THR A 45 -16.60 -5.67 6.78
C THR A 45 -15.08 -5.88 6.69
N VAL A 46 -14.33 -5.81 7.80
CA VAL A 46 -12.89 -6.12 7.80
C VAL A 46 -12.63 -7.60 7.50
N LYS A 47 -13.42 -8.52 8.06
CA LYS A 47 -13.36 -9.95 7.69
C LYS A 47 -13.61 -10.15 6.19
N ARG A 48 -14.58 -9.43 5.63
CA ARG A 48 -14.89 -9.45 4.20
C ARG A 48 -13.71 -8.98 3.34
N MET A 49 -12.99 -7.93 3.75
CA MET A 49 -11.75 -7.49 3.07
C MET A 49 -10.76 -8.65 2.95
N VAL A 50 -10.50 -9.36 4.05
CA VAL A 50 -9.57 -10.49 4.09
C VAL A 50 -10.07 -11.65 3.22
N SER A 51 -11.33 -12.05 3.36
CA SER A 51 -11.90 -13.18 2.60
C SER A 51 -11.92 -12.94 1.09
N GLU A 52 -12.06 -11.67 0.67
CA GLU A 52 -11.99 -11.29 -0.73
C GLU A 52 -10.54 -11.09 -1.22
N GLY A 53 -9.52 -11.41 -0.41
CA GLY A 53 -8.11 -11.36 -0.81
C GLY A 53 -7.53 -9.95 -0.87
N HIS A 54 -8.13 -8.98 -0.17
CA HIS A 54 -7.54 -7.69 0.07
C HIS A 54 -6.52 -7.76 1.22
N GLU A 55 -5.59 -6.81 1.23
CA GLU A 55 -4.56 -6.74 2.25
C GLU A 55 -4.94 -5.70 3.32
N LEU A 56 -4.64 -5.99 4.58
CA LEU A 56 -4.78 -5.04 5.67
C LEU A 56 -3.40 -4.42 5.98
N GLY A 57 -3.33 -3.09 5.96
CA GLY A 57 -2.18 -2.32 6.43
C GLY A 57 -2.54 -1.51 7.68
N ASN A 58 -1.51 -1.05 8.40
CA ASN A 58 -1.66 -0.32 9.65
C ASN A 58 -1.64 1.20 9.40
N HIS A 59 -2.65 1.90 9.92
CA HIS A 59 -2.78 3.36 9.86
C HIS A 59 -2.88 4.01 11.26
N GLY A 60 -2.38 3.32 12.28
CA GLY A 60 -2.47 3.75 13.67
C GLY A 60 -3.83 3.47 14.31
N THR A 61 -3.98 3.89 15.56
CA THR A 61 -5.22 3.64 16.30
C THR A 61 -6.32 4.63 15.97
N ILE A 62 -5.99 5.90 15.70
CA ILE A 62 -6.93 6.99 15.40
C ILE A 62 -6.39 7.84 14.24
N ASP A 63 -7.29 8.56 13.57
CA ASP A 63 -6.92 9.49 12.50
C ASP A 63 -6.17 10.72 13.06
N ARG A 64 -4.85 10.74 12.87
CA ARG A 64 -3.97 11.85 13.26
C ARG A 64 -2.61 11.78 12.55
N PRO A 65 -1.88 12.89 12.43
CA PRO A 65 -0.48 12.84 12.04
C PRO A 65 0.35 12.07 13.07
N ALA A 66 0.91 10.93 12.68
CA ALA A 66 1.73 10.08 13.56
C ALA A 66 2.96 10.82 14.13
N VAL A 67 3.48 11.79 13.39
CA VAL A 67 4.60 12.67 13.80
C VAL A 67 4.30 13.57 15.00
N LYS A 68 3.03 13.73 15.39
CA LYS A 68 2.67 14.48 16.60
C LYS A 68 2.88 13.64 17.87
N LEU A 69 3.15 12.34 17.76
CA LEU A 69 3.48 11.48 18.88
C LEU A 69 4.98 11.53 19.20
N SER A 70 5.33 11.32 20.48
CA SER A 70 6.69 10.91 20.82
C SER A 70 6.98 9.55 20.18
N LEU A 71 8.27 9.19 20.04
CA LEU A 71 8.64 7.89 19.47
C LEU A 71 7.98 6.73 20.24
N ASP A 72 8.01 6.74 21.57
CA ASP A 72 7.33 5.72 22.38
C ASP A 72 5.81 5.72 22.20
N GLY A 73 5.22 6.90 22.02
CA GLY A 73 3.79 7.03 21.73
C GLY A 73 3.43 6.43 20.38
N PHE A 74 4.26 6.66 19.36
CA PHE A 74 4.13 6.07 18.03
C PHE A 74 4.29 4.55 18.04
N ILE A 75 5.26 4.03 18.81
CA ILE A 75 5.49 2.59 18.96
C ILE A 75 4.24 1.94 19.56
N ARG A 76 3.78 2.43 20.72
CA ARG A 76 2.57 1.90 21.38
C ARG A 76 1.33 1.99 20.50
N ASP A 77 1.15 3.08 19.77
CA ASP A 77 0.05 3.27 18.82
C ASP A 77 0.10 2.22 17.70
N THR A 78 1.27 2.04 17.10
CA THR A 78 1.49 1.10 15.99
C THR A 78 1.26 -0.34 16.43
N GLU A 79 1.80 -0.74 17.57
CA GLU A 79 1.65 -2.09 18.13
C GLU A 79 0.19 -2.38 18.51
N SER A 80 -0.50 -1.42 19.13
CA SER A 80 -1.92 -1.56 19.50
C SER A 80 -2.80 -1.72 18.26
N ALA A 81 -2.55 -0.92 17.21
CA ALA A 81 -3.27 -1.06 15.95
C ALA A 81 -2.94 -2.40 15.27
N GLN A 82 -1.68 -2.85 15.32
CA GLN A 82 -1.28 -4.12 14.74
C GLN A 82 -1.94 -5.32 15.43
N ALA A 83 -2.04 -5.31 16.76
CA ALA A 83 -2.67 -6.39 17.50
C ALA A 83 -4.14 -6.59 17.07
N VAL A 84 -4.86 -5.50 16.81
CA VAL A 84 -6.23 -5.57 16.27
C VAL A 84 -6.24 -6.15 14.86
N ILE A 85 -5.33 -5.72 13.98
CA ILE A 85 -5.24 -6.22 12.60
C ILE A 85 -4.90 -7.71 12.58
N ASP A 86 -3.90 -8.14 13.37
CA ASP A 86 -3.43 -9.52 13.43
C ASP A 86 -4.56 -10.48 13.85
N ALA A 87 -5.49 -10.04 14.69
CA ALA A 87 -6.66 -10.84 15.09
C ALA A 87 -7.63 -11.15 13.92
N PHE A 88 -7.58 -10.40 12.81
CA PHE A 88 -8.33 -10.71 11.58
C PHE A 88 -7.54 -11.55 10.58
N LEU A 89 -6.22 -11.68 10.76
CA LEU A 89 -5.32 -12.41 9.86
C LEU A 89 -4.94 -13.80 10.39
N THR A 90 -5.13 -14.05 11.69
CA THR A 90 -4.96 -15.39 12.26
C THR A 90 -6.09 -16.31 11.76
N PRO A 91 -5.77 -17.45 11.13
CA PRO A 91 -6.77 -18.44 10.77
C PRO A 91 -7.55 -18.87 12.01
N THR A 92 -8.86 -19.03 11.88
CA THR A 92 -9.66 -19.72 12.89
C THR A 92 -9.22 -21.18 12.97
N SER A 93 -9.33 -21.79 14.16
CA SER A 93 -8.83 -23.13 14.47
C SER A 93 -9.22 -24.25 13.50
N ASP A 94 -10.27 -24.04 12.70
CA ASP A 94 -10.77 -25.03 11.73
C ASP A 94 -9.89 -25.16 10.47
N ASP A 95 -9.03 -24.16 10.18
CA ASP A 95 -8.11 -24.15 9.02
C ASP A 95 -6.69 -24.62 9.38
N ALA A 96 -6.42 -24.95 10.65
CA ALA A 96 -5.08 -25.13 11.21
C ALA A 96 -4.42 -26.49 10.93
N LEU A 97 -4.93 -27.30 9.98
CA LEU A 97 -4.44 -28.65 9.73
C LEU A 97 -3.13 -28.73 8.94
N HIS A 98 -2.56 -27.59 8.52
CA HIS A 98 -1.23 -27.54 7.91
C HIS A 98 -0.40 -26.40 8.52
N GLU A 99 0.47 -26.74 9.47
CA GLU A 99 1.54 -25.86 9.96
C GLU A 99 2.60 -25.67 8.86
N GLU A 100 2.27 -24.86 7.85
CA GLU A 100 3.31 -24.24 7.03
C GLU A 100 4.06 -23.21 7.89
N PRO A 101 5.41 -23.15 7.83
CA PRO A 101 6.17 -22.16 8.57
C PRO A 101 5.64 -20.76 8.24
N LYS A 102 5.29 -19.99 9.29
CA LYS A 102 4.84 -18.60 9.16
C LYS A 102 5.94 -17.80 8.46
N LYS A 103 5.85 -17.70 7.14
CA LYS A 103 6.68 -16.80 6.35
C LYS A 103 6.47 -15.41 6.94
N GLU A 104 7.55 -14.78 7.40
CA GLU A 104 7.49 -13.41 7.91
C GLU A 104 6.84 -12.52 6.85
N MET A 105 5.57 -12.18 7.08
CA MET A 105 4.83 -11.34 6.16
C MET A 105 5.24 -9.90 6.41
N ILE A 106 5.63 -9.22 5.34
CA ILE A 106 5.86 -7.78 5.36
C ILE A 106 4.59 -7.09 5.86
N ARG A 107 4.70 -6.27 6.90
CA ARG A 107 3.59 -5.43 7.38
C ARG A 107 3.68 -4.07 6.70
N TRP A 108 2.57 -3.55 6.19
CA TRP A 108 2.54 -2.19 5.65
C TRP A 108 2.08 -1.21 6.70
N TYR A 109 2.81 -0.12 6.88
CA TYR A 109 2.42 1.00 7.71
C TYR A 109 2.30 2.26 6.85
N ARG A 110 1.21 3.00 6.97
CA ARG A 110 1.07 4.33 6.37
C ARG A 110 0.97 5.37 7.47
N PRO A 111 1.90 6.32 7.54
CA PRO A 111 1.79 7.41 8.49
C PRO A 111 0.64 8.34 8.09
N GLY A 112 -0.16 8.78 9.07
CA GLY A 112 -1.16 9.82 8.87
C GLY A 112 -0.55 11.07 8.22
N HIS A 113 -1.23 11.61 7.21
CA HIS A 113 -0.77 12.70 6.33
C HIS A 113 0.51 12.42 5.51
N GLY A 114 1.03 11.18 5.52
CA GLY A 114 2.25 10.82 4.80
C GLY A 114 3.54 11.39 5.41
N ILE A 115 3.49 11.94 6.63
CA ILE A 115 4.63 12.57 7.31
C ILE A 115 5.19 11.61 8.37
N PHE A 116 6.51 11.42 8.39
CA PHE A 116 7.20 10.55 9.35
C PHE A 116 8.65 11.02 9.58
N THR A 117 9.25 10.61 10.70
CA THR A 117 10.65 10.93 11.05
C THR A 117 11.60 9.77 10.70
N GLY A 118 12.91 10.04 10.70
CA GLY A 118 13.93 9.01 10.53
C GLY A 118 13.86 7.93 11.61
N SER A 119 13.62 8.32 12.87
CA SER A 119 13.48 7.36 13.98
C SER A 119 12.27 6.45 13.83
N MET A 120 11.13 6.98 13.39
CA MET A 120 9.94 6.17 13.08
C MET A 120 10.24 5.17 11.96
N LYS A 121 10.84 5.63 10.86
CA LYS A 121 11.23 4.76 9.74
C LYS A 121 12.20 3.66 10.19
N SER A 122 13.20 4.01 11.00
CA SER A 122 14.18 3.07 11.52
C SER A 122 13.51 1.99 12.36
N TRP A 123 12.65 2.39 13.31
CA TRP A 123 11.92 1.44 14.15
C TRP A 123 11.01 0.54 13.31
N LEU A 124 10.22 1.10 12.38
CA LEU A 124 9.37 0.31 11.48
C LEU A 124 10.18 -0.75 10.73
N SER A 125 11.32 -0.35 10.15
CA SER A 125 12.18 -1.26 9.40
C SER A 125 12.74 -2.41 10.24
N THR A 126 13.11 -2.16 11.50
CA THR A 126 13.65 -3.22 12.39
C THR A 126 12.55 -4.13 12.95
N HIS A 127 11.27 -3.79 12.77
CA HIS A 127 10.11 -4.56 13.25
C HIS A 127 9.26 -5.12 12.09
N ASN A 128 9.89 -5.36 10.94
CA ASN A 128 9.29 -5.97 9.75
C ASN A 128 8.12 -5.17 9.14
N TYR A 129 8.17 -3.83 9.28
CA TYR A 129 7.27 -2.92 8.57
C TYR A 129 7.93 -2.28 7.36
N ARG A 130 7.12 -2.04 6.32
CA ARG A 130 7.43 -1.14 5.21
C ARG A 130 6.51 0.07 5.23
N VAL A 131 7.08 1.24 4.95
CA VAL A 131 6.33 2.49 4.85
C VAL A 131 5.65 2.58 3.48
N ALA A 132 4.33 2.77 3.45
CA ALA A 132 3.55 2.90 2.23
C ALA A 132 3.28 4.39 1.90
N ILE A 133 3.92 4.92 0.86
CA ILE A 133 3.64 6.26 0.30
C ILE A 133 3.11 6.12 -1.12
N ALA A 134 2.18 6.99 -1.50
CA ALA A 134 1.56 7.00 -2.82
C ALA A 134 2.13 8.11 -3.71
N ASN A 135 2.15 7.86 -5.03
CA ASN A 135 2.56 8.83 -6.04
C ASN A 135 1.40 9.32 -6.92
N VAL A 136 0.20 8.76 -6.75
CA VAL A 136 -1.04 9.21 -7.41
C VAL A 136 -2.09 9.45 -6.32
N TYR A 137 -2.42 10.71 -6.08
CA TYR A 137 -3.35 11.13 -5.02
C TYR A 137 -4.26 12.26 -5.54
N PRO A 138 -5.58 12.03 -5.70
CA PRO A 138 -6.50 13.01 -6.29
C PRO A 138 -7.00 14.08 -5.31
N HIS A 139 -6.40 14.19 -4.11
CA HIS A 139 -6.84 15.12 -3.06
C HIS A 139 -8.26 14.84 -2.55
N ASP A 140 -8.67 13.57 -2.49
CA ASP A 140 -10.03 13.17 -2.14
C ASP A 140 -10.36 13.27 -0.65
N ALA A 141 -9.39 13.48 0.23
CA ALA A 141 -9.64 13.63 1.67
C ALA A 141 -8.77 14.69 2.37
N ASN A 142 -8.36 15.74 1.67
CA ASN A 142 -7.71 16.86 2.37
C ASN A 142 -8.71 17.49 3.36
N ASP A 143 -8.45 17.40 4.67
CA ASP A 143 -9.36 17.88 5.72
C ASP A 143 -9.42 19.42 5.87
N LEU A 144 -8.88 20.17 4.89
CA LEU A 144 -8.92 21.64 4.86
C LEU A 144 -9.62 22.12 3.58
N PRO A 145 -10.85 22.63 3.66
CA PRO A 145 -11.48 23.39 2.58
C PRO A 145 -10.56 24.57 2.17
N PRO A 146 -10.41 24.89 0.88
CA PRO A 146 -11.12 24.38 -0.29
C PRO A 146 -10.43 23.19 -1.00
N THR A 147 -9.48 22.52 -0.35
CA THR A 147 -8.57 21.57 -1.04
C THR A 147 -9.08 20.13 -1.11
N GLN A 148 -10.26 19.84 -0.57
CA GLN A 148 -10.91 18.53 -0.67
C GLN A 148 -11.66 18.36 -1.98
N SER A 149 -11.30 17.33 -2.76
CA SER A 149 -12.05 16.94 -3.95
C SER A 149 -13.04 15.83 -3.62
N SER A 150 -14.30 16.20 -3.38
CA SER A 150 -15.41 15.25 -3.23
C SER A 150 -16.04 14.82 -4.57
N SER A 151 -15.50 15.30 -5.71
CA SER A 151 -16.04 15.02 -7.05
C SER A 151 -15.54 13.68 -7.59
N PRO A 152 -16.41 12.66 -7.74
CA PRO A 152 -15.98 11.35 -8.23
C PRO A 152 -15.40 11.41 -9.65
N GLY A 153 -15.95 12.26 -10.51
CA GLY A 153 -15.50 12.42 -11.89
C GLY A 153 -14.10 13.04 -11.99
N LEU A 154 -13.83 14.07 -11.19
CA LEU A 154 -12.50 14.71 -11.14
C LEU A 154 -11.46 13.75 -10.56
N ASN A 155 -11.81 13.05 -9.47
CA ASN A 155 -10.94 12.06 -8.85
C ASN A 155 -10.64 10.91 -9.82
N ALA A 156 -11.66 10.37 -10.50
CA ALA A 156 -11.49 9.31 -11.48
C ALA A 156 -10.65 9.76 -12.69
N TRP A 157 -10.84 11.01 -13.16
CA TRP A 157 -10.01 11.60 -14.20
C TRP A 157 -8.54 11.70 -13.78
N HIS A 158 -8.27 12.09 -12.53
CA HIS A 158 -6.91 12.15 -12.01
C HIS A 158 -6.28 10.75 -11.90
N LEU A 159 -7.01 9.77 -11.35
CA LEU A 159 -6.51 8.40 -11.20
C LEU A 159 -6.15 7.73 -12.54
N ARG A 160 -6.86 8.05 -13.63
CA ARG A 160 -6.60 7.51 -14.98
C ARG A 160 -5.64 8.35 -15.82
N ASN A 161 -5.11 9.45 -15.29
CA ASN A 161 -4.30 10.40 -16.07
C ASN A 161 -2.96 9.79 -16.52
N ARG A 162 -2.28 10.45 -17.47
CA ARG A 162 -1.04 10.01 -18.13
C ARG A 162 0.15 9.78 -17.20
N THR A 163 0.09 10.26 -15.96
CA THR A 163 1.12 10.01 -14.94
C THR A 163 1.04 8.59 -14.35
N LEU A 164 -0.05 7.86 -14.59
CA LEU A 164 -0.21 6.47 -14.20
C LEU A 164 0.72 5.56 -15.03
N ARG A 165 1.54 4.78 -14.33
CA ARG A 165 2.52 3.83 -14.90
C ARG A 165 2.58 2.54 -14.10
N ALA A 166 3.20 1.51 -14.65
CA ALA A 166 3.53 0.31 -13.88
C ALA A 166 4.37 0.70 -12.64
N GLY A 167 4.02 0.14 -11.49
CA GLY A 167 4.62 0.52 -10.21
C GLY A 167 3.94 1.66 -9.46
N SER A 168 2.96 2.36 -10.06
CA SER A 168 2.23 3.42 -9.37
C SER A 168 1.41 2.88 -8.18
N ILE A 169 1.47 3.60 -7.06
CA ILE A 169 0.63 3.41 -5.89
C ILE A 169 -0.42 4.52 -5.86
N LEU A 170 -1.68 4.13 -6.04
CA LEU A 170 -2.84 5.02 -5.97
C LEU A 170 -3.32 5.13 -4.53
N LEU A 171 -3.53 6.36 -4.05
CA LEU A 171 -4.16 6.68 -2.78
C LEU A 171 -5.55 7.25 -3.01
N VAL A 172 -6.53 6.63 -2.37
CA VAL A 172 -7.88 7.18 -2.13
C VAL A 172 -8.22 6.91 -0.67
N HIS A 173 -9.28 7.54 -0.17
CA HIS A 173 -9.73 7.36 1.20
C HIS A 173 -11.13 6.75 1.21
N ASP A 174 -11.48 6.03 2.27
CA ASP A 174 -12.79 5.42 2.42
C ASP A 174 -13.84 6.50 2.75
N ARG A 175 -14.46 7.03 1.69
CA ARG A 175 -15.35 8.19 1.70
C ARG A 175 -16.57 7.92 0.80
N PRO A 176 -17.69 8.64 1.01
CA PRO A 176 -18.92 8.41 0.23
C PRO A 176 -18.78 8.52 -1.29
N TRP A 177 -17.82 9.30 -1.80
CA TRP A 177 -17.54 9.43 -3.24
C TRP A 177 -16.62 8.34 -3.81
N THR A 178 -15.95 7.57 -2.96
CA THR A 178 -14.93 6.60 -3.37
C THR A 178 -15.50 5.43 -4.17
N PRO A 179 -16.66 4.82 -3.82
CA PRO A 179 -17.27 3.79 -4.67
C PRO A 179 -17.47 4.28 -6.12
N LYS A 180 -18.02 5.50 -6.29
CA LYS A 180 -18.25 6.06 -7.62
C LYS A 180 -16.95 6.45 -8.33
N THR A 181 -15.96 6.95 -7.59
CA THR A 181 -14.61 7.25 -8.10
C THR A 181 -13.96 6.01 -8.69
N LEU A 182 -14.01 4.89 -7.96
CA LEU A 182 -13.46 3.61 -8.39
C LEU A 182 -14.24 3.05 -9.59
N ALA A 183 -15.58 3.06 -9.55
CA ALA A 183 -16.39 2.58 -10.66
C ALA A 183 -16.14 3.35 -11.99
N LEU A 184 -15.77 4.63 -11.91
CA LEU A 184 -15.42 5.44 -13.08
C LEU A 184 -13.97 5.27 -13.55
N SER A 185 -13.06 4.80 -12.69
CA SER A 185 -11.63 4.74 -12.98
C SER A 185 -11.15 3.32 -13.30
N LEU A 186 -11.64 2.31 -12.58
CA LEU A 186 -11.19 0.92 -12.71
C LEU A 186 -11.33 0.34 -14.12
N PRO A 187 -12.42 0.52 -14.89
CA PRO A 187 -12.49 -0.02 -16.26
C PRO A 187 -11.32 0.40 -17.16
N SER A 188 -10.89 1.67 -17.05
CA SER A 188 -9.77 2.19 -17.82
C SER A 188 -8.41 1.78 -17.25
N ILE A 189 -8.31 1.52 -15.96
CA ILE A 189 -7.06 1.15 -15.30
C ILE A 189 -6.80 -0.34 -15.50
N THR A 190 -7.79 -1.20 -15.25
CA THR A 190 -7.66 -2.67 -15.34
C THR A 190 -7.47 -3.18 -16.76
N SER A 191 -7.90 -2.42 -17.78
CA SER A 191 -7.58 -2.72 -19.19
C SER A 191 -6.10 -2.53 -19.56
N ARG A 192 -5.31 -1.87 -18.70
CA ARG A 192 -3.90 -1.53 -18.96
C ARG A 192 -2.95 -2.06 -17.90
N PHE A 193 -3.43 -2.25 -16.67
CA PHE A 193 -2.60 -2.59 -15.52
C PHE A 193 -3.32 -3.62 -14.63
N ALA A 194 -2.57 -4.56 -14.07
CA ALA A 194 -3.06 -5.34 -12.94
C ALA A 194 -3.16 -4.45 -11.70
N VAL A 195 -4.32 -4.46 -11.04
CA VAL A 195 -4.55 -3.72 -9.79
C VAL A 195 -4.44 -4.70 -8.62
N VAL A 196 -3.35 -4.60 -7.86
CA VAL A 196 -2.95 -5.57 -6.84
C VAL A 196 -2.68 -4.92 -5.48
N THR A 197 -2.52 -5.75 -4.45
CA THR A 197 -2.10 -5.30 -3.10
C THR A 197 -0.65 -4.79 -3.10
N LEU A 198 -0.24 -4.09 -2.03
CA LEU A 198 1.13 -3.60 -1.90
C LEU A 198 2.15 -4.73 -1.78
N SER A 199 1.82 -5.80 -1.06
CA SER A 199 2.72 -6.98 -0.99
C SER A 199 2.92 -7.63 -2.36
N GLU A 200 1.85 -7.80 -3.13
CA GLU A 200 1.95 -8.37 -4.48
C GLU A 200 2.72 -7.43 -5.43
N LEU A 201 2.48 -6.12 -5.33
CA LEU A 201 3.26 -5.13 -6.08
C LEU A 201 4.75 -5.23 -5.73
N SER A 202 5.09 -5.23 -4.44
CA SER A 202 6.47 -5.33 -3.96
C SER A 202 7.14 -6.60 -4.47
N LYS A 203 6.46 -7.75 -4.40
CA LYS A 203 6.97 -9.03 -4.90
C LYS A 203 7.30 -8.95 -6.40
N ARG A 204 6.39 -8.44 -7.22
CA ARG A 204 6.58 -8.29 -8.67
C ARG A 204 7.74 -7.37 -9.03
N THR A 205 7.97 -6.31 -8.25
CA THR A 205 9.09 -5.40 -8.47
C THR A 205 10.44 -6.07 -8.20
N HIS A 206 10.58 -6.82 -7.09
CA HIS A 206 11.84 -7.53 -6.80
C HIS A 206 12.13 -8.60 -7.86
N GLU A 207 11.10 -9.34 -8.29
CA GLU A 207 11.24 -10.34 -9.37
C GLU A 207 11.62 -9.73 -10.73
N ALA A 208 11.23 -8.48 -11.00
CA ALA A 208 11.61 -7.78 -12.22
C ALA A 208 13.06 -7.30 -12.16
N GLU A 209 13.49 -6.74 -11.03
CA GLU A 209 14.88 -6.30 -10.79
C GLU A 209 15.86 -7.49 -10.86
N ASP A 210 15.53 -8.63 -10.23
CA ASP A 210 16.35 -9.84 -10.29
C ASP A 210 16.51 -10.38 -11.73
N LYS A 211 15.50 -10.21 -12.58
CA LYS A 211 15.55 -10.62 -13.99
C LYS A 211 16.41 -9.67 -14.82
N GLU A 212 16.34 -8.36 -14.58
CA GLU A 212 17.19 -7.37 -15.25
C GLU A 212 18.67 -7.54 -14.87
N ASP A 213 18.96 -7.83 -13.60
CA ASP A 213 20.34 -8.05 -13.15
C ASP A 213 20.94 -9.32 -13.81
N ARG A 214 20.16 -10.41 -13.87
CA ARG A 214 20.59 -11.66 -14.53
C ARG A 214 20.80 -11.51 -16.04
N THR A 215 19.98 -10.72 -16.73
CA THR A 215 20.18 -10.47 -18.17
C THR A 215 21.36 -9.53 -18.44
N SER A 216 21.64 -8.60 -17.53
CA SER A 216 22.83 -7.73 -17.61
C SER A 216 24.14 -8.52 -17.43
N ILE A 217 24.17 -9.49 -16.51
CA ILE A 217 25.35 -10.36 -16.27
C ILE A 217 25.62 -11.28 -17.46
N HIS A 218 24.59 -11.78 -18.15
CA HIS A 218 24.74 -12.66 -19.32
C HIS A 218 24.96 -11.92 -20.65
N SER A 219 24.85 -10.59 -20.68
CA SER A 219 25.10 -9.77 -21.87
C SER A 219 26.47 -9.07 -21.87
N ALA A 220 27.28 -9.22 -20.81
CA ALA A 220 28.65 -8.73 -20.80
C ALA A 220 29.56 -9.61 -21.68
N PRO A 221 30.15 -9.09 -22.77
CA PRO A 221 31.08 -9.87 -23.58
C PRO A 221 32.38 -10.07 -22.80
N HIS A 222 32.81 -11.34 -22.68
CA HIS A 222 34.17 -11.70 -22.27
C HIS A 222 35.17 -11.02 -23.21
N THR A 223 35.69 -9.87 -22.80
CA THR A 223 36.89 -9.29 -23.41
C THR A 223 38.05 -9.56 -22.48
N SER A 224 38.72 -10.68 -22.75
CA SER A 224 40.11 -10.90 -22.36
C SER A 224 40.94 -9.75 -22.93
N LYS A 225 41.35 -8.79 -22.09
CA LYS A 225 42.36 -7.80 -22.46
C LYS A 225 43.74 -8.34 -22.12
N ALA A 226 44.41 -8.83 -23.16
CA ALA A 226 45.86 -8.91 -23.20
C ALA A 226 46.47 -7.51 -23.10
N SER A 227 47.59 -7.41 -22.38
CA SER A 227 48.51 -6.27 -22.40
C SER A 227 49.08 -6.07 -23.81
N PRO A 228 49.42 -4.82 -24.23
CA PRO A 228 50.83 -4.44 -24.14
C PRO A 228 51.13 -2.94 -23.90
N SER A 229 52.29 -2.73 -23.27
CA SER A 229 53.35 -1.71 -23.45
C SER A 229 53.05 -0.26 -23.84
N ALA A 230 53.56 0.63 -22.97
CA ALA A 230 54.42 1.79 -23.20
C ALA A 230 54.25 2.64 -24.48
N ILE A 231 54.08 3.96 -24.30
CA ILE A 231 54.93 5.02 -24.87
C ILE A 231 54.65 6.34 -24.12
N LEU A 232 55.74 6.97 -23.67
CA LEU A 232 55.83 8.33 -23.14
C LEU A 232 55.59 9.38 -24.22
N LYS A 233 55.03 10.55 -23.85
CA LYS A 233 55.57 11.85 -24.29
C LYS A 233 55.21 12.98 -23.31
N LYS A 234 56.27 13.58 -22.74
CA LYS A 234 56.35 14.98 -22.25
C LYS A 234 56.04 15.93 -23.43
N THR A 235 55.49 17.13 -23.30
CA THR A 235 55.89 18.42 -22.65
C THR A 235 54.84 19.43 -23.16
N GLN A 236 54.50 20.59 -22.59
CA GLN A 236 55.14 21.57 -21.72
C GLN A 236 54.19 21.99 -20.60
#